data_AF-A0A644TYE8-F1
#
_entry.id   AF-A0A644TYE8-F1
#
_cell.length_a   1.000
_cell.length_b   1.000
_cell.length_c   1.000
_cell.angle_alpha   90.00
_cell.angle_beta   90.00
_cell.angle_gamma   90.00
#
_symmetry.space_group_name_H-M   'P 1'
#
loop_
_entity.id
_entity.type
_entity.pdbx_description
1 polymer ?
#
loop_
_entity_poly.entity_id
_entity_poly.type
_entity_poly.pdbx_seq_one_letter_code
_entity_poly.pdbx_strand_id
1 'polypeptide(L)'
;MDIIAILWQLGVLSAILVFGLKIGLASGLAHFSKKALAVIVISYGIGVLIITTIASFYSSQITGIMYTYNSGFFLIMAAIMIISGVLTIREWKIHEKNTSKPAAIAIIAPCPCCFLSIVVSILIVAPTIGLTPFNLSQYAALALMIIIIASYFGANLFNKLVKKPYPVVLGNFMFFLGLYFLVSSLILPNISSVLAKPMGDISIESTSSLILALLLFLGLIVLGRIINKKISYLNN
;
A
#
# COMPACT_ATOMS: atom_id res chain seq x y z
N MET A 1 -6.34 29.57 -1.26
CA MET A 1 -5.94 28.23 -0.78
C MET A 1 -4.56 27.97 -1.30
N ASP A 2 -3.58 27.84 -0.42
CA ASP A 2 -2.19 27.64 -0.80
C ASP A 2 -2.03 26.32 -1.57
N ILE A 3 -1.30 26.36 -2.69
CA ILE A 3 -1.00 25.19 -3.54
C ILE A 3 -0.46 24.02 -2.70
N ILE A 4 0.31 24.36 -1.66
CA ILE A 4 0.87 23.43 -0.69
C ILE A 4 -0.23 22.68 0.09
N ALA A 5 -1.26 23.37 0.58
CA ALA A 5 -2.36 22.74 1.32
C ALA A 5 -3.16 21.76 0.44
N ILE A 6 -3.35 22.09 -0.84
CA ILE A 6 -4.03 21.21 -1.81
C ILE A 6 -3.19 19.95 -2.07
N LEU A 7 -1.87 20.10 -2.26
CA LEU A 7 -0.94 18.97 -2.43
C LEU A 7 -0.98 18.02 -1.23
N TRP A 8 -0.98 18.57 -0.03
CA TRP A 8 -1.06 17.79 1.21
C TRP A 8 -2.38 17.04 1.37
N GLN A 9 -3.51 17.68 1.04
CA GLN A 9 -4.83 17.03 1.05
C GLN A 9 -4.91 15.88 0.03
N LEU A 10 -4.38 16.09 -1.18
CA LEU A 10 -4.27 15.06 -2.20
C LEU A 10 -3.37 13.90 -1.75
N GLY A 11 -2.27 14.20 -1.05
CA GLY A 11 -1.40 13.20 -0.44
C GLY A 11 -2.15 12.31 0.53
N VAL A 12 -2.88 12.89 1.48
CA VAL A 12 -3.72 12.15 2.45
C VAL A 12 -4.74 11.28 1.72
N LEU A 13 -5.46 11.85 0.75
CA LEU A 13 -6.49 11.13 0.00
C LEU A 13 -5.90 9.96 -0.79
N SER A 14 -4.73 10.14 -1.40
CA SER A 14 -4.03 9.08 -2.14
C SER A 14 -3.61 7.93 -1.22
N ALA A 15 -3.12 8.23 -0.02
CA ALA A 15 -2.74 7.21 0.96
C ALA A 15 -3.96 6.40 1.41
N ILE A 16 -5.08 7.07 1.70
CA ILE A 16 -6.35 6.42 2.04
C ILE A 16 -6.85 5.55 0.88
N LEU A 17 -6.73 6.03 -0.36
CA LEU A 17 -7.17 5.32 -1.55
C LEU A 17 -6.38 4.04 -1.78
N VAL A 18 -5.04 4.11 -1.76
CA VAL A 18 -4.18 2.93 -1.93
C VAL A 18 -4.43 1.91 -0.82
N PHE A 19 -4.58 2.37 0.41
CA PHE A 19 -4.77 1.49 1.56
C PHE A 19 -6.15 0.83 1.58
N GLY A 20 -7.21 1.63 1.38
CA GLY A 20 -8.58 1.12 1.31
C GLY A 20 -8.75 0.12 0.16
N LEU A 21 -8.14 0.39 -1.00
CA LEU A 21 -8.16 -0.50 -2.16
C LEU A 21 -7.48 -1.83 -1.86
N LYS A 22 -6.32 -1.83 -1.20
CA LYS A 22 -5.62 -3.06 -0.81
C LYS A 22 -6.48 -3.95 0.10
N ILE A 23 -7.09 -3.38 1.14
CA ILE A 23 -7.91 -4.13 2.11
C ILE A 23 -9.22 -4.62 1.47
N GLY A 24 -9.91 -3.77 0.71
CA GLY A 24 -11.17 -4.14 0.08
C GLY A 24 -11.00 -5.14 -1.05
N LEU A 25 -9.95 -5.00 -1.88
CA LEU A 25 -9.60 -6.03 -2.87
C LEU A 25 -9.25 -7.36 -2.20
N ALA A 26 -8.42 -7.36 -1.15
CA ALA A 26 -8.09 -8.59 -0.42
C ALA A 26 -9.34 -9.27 0.16
N SER A 27 -10.22 -8.48 0.77
CA SER A 27 -11.47 -8.98 1.38
C SER A 27 -12.42 -9.54 0.32
N GLY A 28 -12.49 -8.90 -0.85
CA GLY A 28 -13.34 -9.32 -1.97
C GLY A 28 -12.82 -10.54 -2.73
N LEU A 29 -11.51 -10.61 -2.95
CA LEU A 29 -10.84 -11.76 -3.58
C LEU A 29 -10.88 -13.01 -2.70
N ALA A 30 -10.95 -12.86 -1.37
CA ALA A 30 -11.07 -13.97 -0.43
C ALA A 30 -12.51 -14.40 -0.12
N HIS A 31 -13.50 -13.75 -0.75
CA HIS A 31 -14.93 -14.03 -0.59
C HIS A 31 -15.38 -14.04 0.88
N PHE A 32 -14.88 -13.08 1.67
CA PHE A 32 -15.33 -12.89 3.05
C PHE A 32 -16.84 -12.60 3.09
N SER A 33 -17.50 -13.04 4.16
CA SER A 33 -18.93 -12.74 4.34
C SER A 33 -19.12 -11.23 4.54
N LYS A 34 -20.29 -10.70 4.15
CA LYS A 34 -20.64 -9.28 4.39
C LYS A 34 -20.51 -8.88 5.86
N LYS A 35 -20.73 -9.84 6.78
CA LYS A 35 -20.54 -9.66 8.23
C LYS A 35 -19.06 -9.46 8.59
N ALA A 36 -18.15 -10.28 8.04
CA ALA A 36 -16.72 -10.12 8.27
C ALA A 36 -16.18 -8.81 7.68
N LEU A 37 -16.66 -8.41 6.50
CA LEU A 37 -16.35 -7.11 5.93
C LEU A 37 -16.79 -5.95 6.83
N ALA A 38 -18.02 -5.99 7.37
CA ALA A 38 -18.49 -4.96 8.28
C ALA A 38 -17.58 -4.82 9.52
N VAL A 39 -17.13 -5.95 10.09
CA VAL A 39 -16.19 -5.94 11.22
C VAL A 39 -14.85 -5.30 10.82
N ILE A 40 -14.32 -5.62 9.63
CA ILE A 40 -13.07 -5.01 9.12
C ILE A 40 -13.26 -3.50 8.91
N VAL A 41 -14.31 -3.08 8.21
CA VAL A 41 -14.56 -1.65 7.93
C VAL A 41 -14.69 -0.86 9.23
N ILE A 42 -15.44 -1.38 10.21
CA ILE A 42 -15.62 -0.73 11.51
C ILE A 42 -14.33 -0.71 12.31
N SER A 43 -13.58 -1.83 12.36
CA SER A 43 -12.32 -1.89 13.12
C SER A 43 -11.27 -0.95 12.57
N TYR A 44 -11.19 -0.82 11.24
CA TYR A 44 -10.29 0.12 10.58
C TYR A 44 -10.70 1.58 10.78
N GLY A 45 -11.99 1.90 10.65
CA GLY A 45 -12.50 3.26 10.91
C GLY A 45 -12.26 3.70 12.36
N ILE A 46 -12.61 2.85 13.33
CA ILE A 46 -12.38 3.11 14.76
C ILE A 46 -10.87 3.15 15.06
N GLY A 47 -10.09 2.25 14.45
CA GLY A 47 -8.64 2.19 14.62
C GLY A 47 -7.96 3.50 14.21
N VAL A 48 -8.33 4.08 13.06
CA VAL A 48 -7.79 5.39 12.64
C VAL A 48 -8.16 6.49 13.63
N LEU A 49 -9.40 6.51 14.14
CA LEU A 49 -9.84 7.52 15.12
C LEU A 49 -9.05 7.42 16.43
N ILE A 50 -8.96 6.23 17.02
CA ILE A 50 -8.27 5.99 18.29
C ILE A 50 -6.77 6.24 18.16
N ILE A 51 -6.15 5.75 17.09
CA ILE A 51 -4.70 5.95 16.90
C ILE A 51 -4.41 7.43 16.66
N THR A 52 -5.26 8.16 15.93
CA THR A 52 -5.02 9.59 15.69
C THR A 52 -5.20 10.43 16.96
N THR A 53 -6.17 10.11 17.82
CA THR A 53 -6.32 10.80 19.11
C THR A 53 -5.13 10.55 20.02
N ILE A 54 -4.69 9.30 20.16
CA ILE A 54 -3.49 8.95 20.95
C ILE A 54 -2.25 9.62 20.35
N ALA A 55 -2.11 9.59 19.02
CA ALA A 55 -0.96 10.16 18.33
C ALA A 55 -0.91 11.68 18.40
N SER A 56 -2.05 12.36 18.61
CA SER A 56 -2.07 13.80 18.83
C SER A 56 -1.36 14.21 20.13
N PHE A 57 -1.31 13.33 21.14
CA PHE A 57 -0.57 13.56 22.39
C PHE A 57 0.94 13.29 22.27
N TYR A 58 1.35 12.43 21.33
CA TYR A 58 2.75 12.00 21.14
C TYR A 58 3.27 12.29 19.72
N SER A 59 2.80 13.39 19.12
CA SER A 59 2.98 13.68 17.69
C SER A 59 4.45 13.73 17.27
N SER A 60 5.31 14.33 18.11
CA SER A 60 6.76 14.42 17.88
C SER A 60 7.46 13.06 17.95
N GLN A 61 7.15 12.22 18.95
CA GLN A 61 7.76 10.89 19.05
C GLN A 61 7.32 9.97 17.90
N ILE A 62 6.04 10.00 17.53
CA ILE A 62 5.49 9.13 16.47
C ILE A 62 6.06 9.50 15.11
N THR A 63 6.15 10.80 14.79
CA THR A 63 6.76 11.25 13.54
C THR A 63 8.24 10.86 13.47
N GLY A 64 9.00 11.05 14.55
CA GLY A 64 10.41 10.64 14.62
C GLY A 64 10.63 9.14 14.42
N ILE A 65 9.80 8.29 15.04
CA ILE A 65 9.83 6.83 14.85
C ILE A 65 9.47 6.46 13.40
N MET A 66 8.45 7.12 12.83
CA MET A 66 8.04 6.91 11.43
C MET A 66 9.22 7.13 10.49
N TYR A 67 9.88 8.29 10.57
CA TYR A 67 10.96 8.64 9.65
C TYR A 67 12.21 7.77 9.85
N THR A 68 12.52 7.39 11.09
CA THR A 68 13.72 6.59 11.39
C THR A 68 13.56 5.13 10.96
N TYR A 69 12.40 4.52 11.20
CA TYR A 69 12.20 3.09 11.00
C TYR A 69 11.39 2.74 9.74
N ASN A 70 10.99 3.74 8.92
CA ASN A 70 10.11 3.52 7.77
C ASN A 70 10.63 2.43 6.82
N SER A 71 11.91 2.55 6.44
CA SER A 71 12.54 1.60 5.51
C SER A 71 12.56 0.17 6.07
N GLY A 72 12.80 0.01 7.38
CA GLY A 72 12.76 -1.30 8.04
C GLY A 72 11.37 -1.92 8.04
N PHE A 73 10.34 -1.14 8.36
CA PHE A 73 8.95 -1.62 8.29
C PHE A 73 8.53 -2.01 6.87
N PHE A 74 8.93 -1.24 5.87
CA PHE A 74 8.67 -1.58 4.47
C PHE A 74 9.37 -2.88 4.04
N LEU A 75 10.63 -3.09 4.47
CA LEU A 75 11.40 -4.28 4.13
C LEU A 75 10.80 -5.56 4.77
N ILE A 76 10.43 -5.50 6.06
CA ILE A 76 9.79 -6.62 6.76
C ILE A 76 8.46 -6.96 6.09
N MET A 77 7.65 -5.94 5.77
CA MET A 77 6.37 -6.13 5.09
C MET A 77 6.54 -6.70 3.67
N ALA A 78 7.56 -6.24 2.94
CA ALA A 78 7.89 -6.78 1.63
C ALA A 78 8.21 -8.28 1.73
N ALA A 79 9.04 -8.68 2.68
CA ALA A 79 9.39 -10.08 2.90
C ALA A 79 8.15 -10.93 3.22
N ILE A 80 7.32 -10.50 4.17
CA ILE A 80 6.08 -11.21 4.54
C ILE A 80 5.14 -11.35 3.34
N MET A 81 4.93 -10.29 2.56
CA MET A 81 4.01 -10.31 1.40
C MET A 81 4.54 -11.13 0.23
N ILE A 82 5.84 -11.11 -0.03
CA ILE A 82 6.46 -11.96 -1.06
C ILE A 82 6.35 -13.44 -0.66
N ILE A 83 6.73 -13.78 0.58
CA ILE A 83 6.69 -15.18 1.06
C ILE A 83 5.26 -15.70 1.06
N SER A 84 4.32 -14.96 1.65
CA SER A 84 2.91 -15.36 1.70
C SER A 84 2.28 -15.44 0.30
N GLY A 85 2.60 -14.52 -0.61
CA GLY A 85 2.15 -14.57 -2.00
C GLY A 85 2.62 -15.83 -2.73
N VAL A 86 3.92 -16.17 -2.62
CA VAL A 86 4.50 -17.37 -3.24
C VAL A 86 3.93 -18.66 -2.62
N LEU A 87 3.80 -18.72 -1.28
CA LEU A 87 3.22 -19.87 -0.60
C LEU A 87 1.76 -20.09 -1.01
N THR A 88 0.97 -19.02 -1.12
CA THR A 88 -0.44 -19.09 -1.54
C THR A 88 -0.58 -19.63 -2.96
N ILE A 89 0.29 -19.21 -3.89
CA ILE A 89 0.32 -19.73 -5.27
C ILE A 89 0.76 -21.20 -5.28
N ARG A 90 1.79 -21.54 -4.51
CA ARG A 90 2.36 -22.90 -4.46
C ARG A 90 1.39 -23.91 -3.86
N GLU A 91 0.73 -23.56 -2.76
CA GLU A 91 -0.27 -24.43 -2.12
C GLU A 91 -1.46 -24.69 -3.03
N TRP A 92 -1.92 -23.68 -3.77
CA TRP A 92 -2.98 -23.87 -4.75
C TRP A 92 -2.55 -24.81 -5.89
N LYS A 93 -1.33 -24.66 -6.42
CA LYS A 93 -0.84 -25.45 -7.56
C LYS A 93 -0.50 -26.90 -7.21
N ILE A 94 -0.09 -27.18 -5.97
CA ILE A 94 0.37 -28.52 -5.54
C ILE A 94 -0.72 -29.28 -4.78
N HIS A 95 -1.51 -28.60 -3.93
CA HIS A 95 -2.44 -29.26 -3.02
C HIS A 95 -3.91 -28.97 -3.34
N GLU A 96 -4.21 -28.13 -4.34
CA GLU A 96 -5.56 -27.62 -4.68
C GLU A 96 -6.36 -27.09 -3.46
N LYS A 97 -5.67 -26.76 -2.38
CA LYS A 97 -6.29 -26.29 -1.15
C LYS A 97 -6.61 -24.80 -1.27
N ASN A 98 -7.85 -24.44 -0.96
CA ASN A 98 -8.29 -23.06 -0.85
C ASN A 98 -7.66 -22.37 0.38
N THR A 99 -6.42 -21.89 0.24
CA THR A 99 -5.73 -21.08 1.26
C THR A 99 -5.90 -19.57 1.05
N SER A 100 -6.87 -19.17 0.22
CA SER A 100 -7.24 -17.76 -0.02
C SER A 100 -7.66 -17.00 1.25
N LYS A 101 -8.40 -17.63 2.16
CA LYS A 101 -8.83 -17.00 3.42
C LYS A 101 -7.66 -16.70 4.36
N PRO A 102 -6.79 -17.66 4.72
CA PRO A 102 -5.63 -17.37 5.56
C PRO A 102 -4.63 -16.42 4.89
N ALA A 103 -4.43 -16.52 3.57
CA ALA A 103 -3.57 -15.59 2.82
C ALA A 103 -4.12 -14.16 2.84
N ALA A 104 -5.44 -13.98 2.71
CA ALA A 104 -6.05 -12.67 2.75
C ALA A 104 -5.97 -12.02 4.14
N ILE A 105 -5.97 -12.80 5.22
CA ILE A 105 -5.71 -12.27 6.57
C ILE A 105 -4.34 -11.61 6.64
N ALA A 106 -3.31 -12.11 5.94
CA ALA A 106 -2.00 -11.47 5.92
C ALA A 106 -2.02 -10.10 5.19
N ILE A 107 -2.96 -9.87 4.27
CA ILE A 107 -3.15 -8.56 3.61
C ILE A 107 -4.03 -7.62 4.42
N ILE A 108 -5.06 -8.19 5.06
CA ILE A 108 -6.02 -7.50 5.93
C ILE A 108 -5.40 -7.21 7.30
N ALA A 109 -4.28 -7.83 7.67
CA ALA A 109 -3.53 -7.49 8.85
C ALA A 109 -3.06 -6.02 8.74
N PRO A 110 -3.13 -5.24 9.83
CA PRO A 110 -2.64 -3.86 9.83
C PRO A 110 -1.19 -3.81 9.34
N CYS A 111 -0.93 -3.12 8.22
CA CYS A 111 0.43 -2.70 7.92
C CYS A 111 0.73 -1.45 8.76
N PRO A 112 1.49 -1.55 9.87
CA PRO A 112 1.83 -0.41 10.73
C PRO A 112 2.33 0.79 9.93
N CYS A 113 3.12 0.59 8.88
CA CYS A 113 3.60 1.68 8.03
C CYS A 113 2.48 2.48 7.36
N CYS A 114 1.40 1.82 6.90
CA CYS A 114 0.27 2.46 6.23
C CYS A 114 -0.56 3.28 7.22
N PHE A 115 -0.85 2.70 8.39
CA PHE A 115 -1.57 3.38 9.47
C PHE A 115 -0.81 4.60 9.98
N LEU A 116 0.50 4.46 10.24
CA LEU A 116 1.35 5.56 10.67
C LEU A 116 1.41 6.66 9.60
N SER A 117 1.48 6.29 8.31
CA SER A 117 1.48 7.26 7.21
C SER A 117 0.18 8.08 7.19
N ILE A 118 -0.98 7.45 7.37
CA ILE A 118 -2.27 8.15 7.44
C ILE A 118 -2.31 9.09 8.65
N VAL A 119 -1.91 8.60 9.83
CA VAL A 119 -1.91 9.38 11.07
C VAL A 119 -0.97 10.57 11.01
N VAL A 120 0.28 10.38 10.56
CA VAL A 120 1.25 11.46 10.38
C VAL A 120 0.75 12.48 9.36
N SER A 121 0.15 12.03 8.26
CA SER A 121 -0.43 12.93 7.27
C SER A 121 -1.57 13.76 7.87
N ILE A 122 -2.45 13.18 8.68
CA ILE A 122 -3.51 13.93 9.38
C ILE A 122 -2.91 14.96 10.36
N LEU A 123 -1.88 14.59 11.12
CA LEU A 123 -1.23 15.50 12.08
C LEU A 123 -0.55 16.70 11.40
N ILE A 124 0.08 16.49 10.24
CA ILE A 124 0.73 17.56 9.47
C ILE A 124 -0.31 18.46 8.80
N VAL A 125 -1.41 17.89 8.31
CA VAL A 125 -2.42 18.61 7.53
C VAL A 125 -3.44 19.35 8.38
N ALA A 126 -3.77 18.83 9.58
CA ALA A 126 -4.70 19.48 10.50
C ALA A 126 -4.43 20.99 10.73
N PRO A 127 -3.21 21.44 11.09
CA PRO A 127 -2.94 22.86 11.30
C PRO A 127 -3.05 23.70 10.02
N THR A 128 -2.81 23.13 8.84
CA THR A 128 -2.87 23.87 7.56
C THR A 128 -4.29 24.25 7.13
N ILE A 129 -5.30 23.52 7.60
CA ILE A 129 -6.72 23.75 7.27
C ILE A 129 -7.44 24.46 8.44
N GLY A 130 -6.74 24.72 9.55
CA GLY A 130 -7.36 25.26 10.77
C GLY A 130 -8.36 24.30 11.43
N LEU A 131 -8.30 23.01 11.11
CA LEU A 131 -9.16 21.97 11.70
C LEU A 131 -8.42 21.22 12.79
N THR A 132 -9.15 20.78 13.81
CA THR A 132 -8.57 19.88 14.81
C THR A 132 -8.24 18.52 14.19
N PRO A 133 -7.16 17.84 14.60
CA PRO A 133 -6.81 16.50 14.11
C PRO A 133 -7.97 15.49 14.25
N PHE A 134 -8.78 15.65 15.30
CA PHE A 134 -9.97 14.84 15.53
C PHE A 134 -11.00 14.96 14.41
N ASN A 135 -11.39 16.18 14.03
CA ASN A 135 -12.36 16.39 12.95
C ASN A 135 -11.82 15.86 11.61
N LEU A 136 -10.53 16.09 11.31
CA LEU A 136 -9.94 15.61 10.06
C LEU A 136 -9.88 14.07 10.02
N SER A 137 -9.58 13.42 11.15
CA SER A 137 -9.57 11.96 11.25
C SER A 137 -10.94 11.31 11.03
N GLN A 138 -12.05 11.98 11.37
CA GLN A 138 -13.40 11.49 11.07
C GLN A 138 -13.64 11.43 9.57
N TYR A 139 -13.30 12.49 8.83
CA TYR A 139 -13.42 12.50 7.38
C TYR A 139 -12.51 11.45 6.72
N ALA A 140 -11.28 11.31 7.20
CA ALA A 140 -10.34 10.30 6.71
C ALA A 140 -10.84 8.87 6.96
N ALA A 141 -11.36 8.59 8.16
CA ALA A 141 -11.94 7.29 8.49
C ALA A 141 -13.17 6.97 7.63
N LEU A 142 -14.05 7.96 7.41
CA LEU A 142 -15.24 7.81 6.58
C LEU A 142 -14.87 7.53 5.11
N ALA A 143 -13.93 8.29 4.55
CA ALA A 143 -13.40 8.06 3.21
C ALA A 143 -12.78 6.66 3.07
N LEU A 144 -12.00 6.23 4.07
CA LEU A 144 -11.38 4.91 4.11
C LEU A 144 -12.44 3.79 4.11
N MET A 145 -13.49 3.93 4.92
CA MET A 145 -14.60 2.97 4.96
C MET A 145 -15.31 2.87 3.60
N ILE A 146 -15.61 4.02 2.96
CA ILE A 146 -16.25 4.05 1.63
C ILE A 146 -15.38 3.33 0.59
N ILE A 147 -14.07 3.61 0.58
CA ILE A 147 -13.15 3.02 -0.40
C ILE A 147 -13.02 1.50 -0.21
N ILE A 148 -12.98 1.01 1.03
CA ILE A 148 -12.97 -0.44 1.31
C ILE A 148 -14.24 -1.11 0.79
N ILE A 149 -15.40 -0.52 1.02
CA ILE A 149 -16.69 -1.05 0.54
C ILE A 149 -16.71 -1.04 -1.00
N ALA A 150 -16.36 0.09 -1.62
CA ALA A 150 -16.34 0.24 -3.07
C ALA A 150 -15.41 -0.77 -3.75
N SER A 151 -14.19 -0.92 -3.22
CA SER A 151 -13.20 -1.87 -3.75
C SER A 151 -13.58 -3.34 -3.50
N TYR A 152 -14.30 -3.67 -2.43
CA TYR A 152 -14.86 -5.01 -2.23
C TYR A 152 -15.89 -5.37 -3.29
N PHE A 153 -16.83 -4.47 -3.59
CA PHE A 153 -17.80 -4.68 -4.67
C PHE A 153 -17.12 -4.75 -6.04
N GLY A 154 -16.11 -3.90 -6.27
CA GLY A 154 -15.27 -3.92 -7.47
C GLY A 154 -14.54 -5.26 -7.65
N ALA A 155 -13.96 -5.81 -6.59
CA ALA A 155 -13.31 -7.12 -6.62
C ALA A 155 -14.30 -8.24 -6.97
N ASN A 156 -15.53 -8.18 -6.45
CA ASN A 156 -16.54 -9.19 -6.74
C ASN A 156 -17.00 -9.14 -8.21
N LEU A 157 -17.03 -7.94 -8.82
CA LEU A 157 -17.26 -7.79 -10.26
C LEU A 157 -16.07 -8.31 -11.08
N PHE A 158 -14.85 -7.99 -10.67
CA PHE A 158 -13.62 -8.47 -11.30
C PHE A 158 -13.53 -10.00 -11.28
N ASN A 159 -13.93 -10.64 -10.19
CA ASN A 159 -13.97 -12.09 -10.06
C ASN A 159 -14.97 -12.76 -11.03
N LYS A 160 -16.08 -12.08 -11.37
CA LYS A 160 -17.02 -12.60 -12.38
C LYS A 160 -16.43 -12.53 -13.80
N LEU A 161 -15.58 -11.55 -14.08
CA LEU A 161 -14.89 -11.43 -15.37
C LEU A 161 -13.70 -12.40 -15.47
N VAL A 162 -12.94 -12.58 -14.39
CA VAL A 162 -11.72 -13.38 -14.39
C VAL A 162 -12.03 -14.80 -13.93
N LYS A 163 -12.18 -15.72 -14.90
CA LYS A 163 -12.35 -17.18 -14.67
C LYS A 163 -11.08 -17.88 -14.16
N LYS A 164 -10.26 -17.21 -13.33
CA LYS A 164 -9.05 -17.79 -12.73
C LYS A 164 -9.28 -18.14 -11.26
N PRO A 165 -8.59 -19.16 -10.74
CA PRO A 165 -8.73 -19.53 -9.33
C PRO A 165 -8.29 -18.41 -8.38
N TYR A 166 -9.13 -18.11 -7.39
CA TYR A 166 -8.96 -17.01 -6.44
C TYR A 166 -7.59 -16.96 -5.75
N PRO A 167 -7.02 -18.08 -5.25
CA PRO A 167 -5.72 -18.05 -4.58
C PRO A 167 -4.57 -17.61 -5.49
N VAL A 168 -4.67 -17.85 -6.80
CA VAL A 168 -3.65 -17.42 -7.78
C VAL A 168 -3.73 -15.92 -8.03
N VAL A 169 -4.95 -15.37 -8.14
CA VAL A 169 -5.14 -13.91 -8.32
C VAL A 169 -4.69 -13.15 -7.06
N LEU A 170 -5.11 -13.63 -5.88
CA LEU A 170 -4.73 -13.06 -4.59
C LEU A 170 -3.21 -13.17 -4.36
N GLY A 171 -2.61 -14.33 -4.61
CA GLY A 171 -1.18 -14.55 -4.43
C GLY A 171 -0.33 -13.68 -5.36
N ASN A 172 -0.74 -13.51 -6.63
CA ASN A 172 -0.07 -12.58 -7.56
C ASN A 172 -0.19 -11.13 -7.09
N PHE A 173 -1.34 -10.74 -6.56
CA PHE A 173 -1.55 -9.41 -5.98
C PHE A 173 -0.65 -9.17 -4.75
N MET A 174 -0.54 -10.15 -3.85
CA MET A 174 0.36 -10.10 -2.69
C MET A 174 1.82 -9.98 -3.11
N PHE A 175 2.24 -10.79 -4.08
CA PHE A 175 3.59 -10.76 -4.61
C PHE A 175 3.93 -9.39 -5.23
N PHE A 176 3.01 -8.83 -6.02
CA PHE A 176 3.17 -7.50 -6.62
C PHE A 176 3.27 -6.40 -5.56
N LEU A 177 2.43 -6.42 -4.53
CA LEU A 177 2.50 -5.48 -3.42
C LEU A 177 3.80 -5.63 -2.61
N GLY A 178 4.28 -6.86 -2.44
CA GLY A 178 5.55 -7.13 -1.80
C GLY A 178 6.73 -6.53 -2.56
N LEU A 179 6.75 -6.67 -3.88
CA LEU A 179 7.75 -6.02 -4.74
C LEU A 179 7.65 -4.48 -4.68
N TYR A 180 6.44 -3.93 -4.67
CA TYR A 180 6.23 -2.50 -4.48
C TYR A 180 6.85 -2.00 -3.16
N PHE A 181 6.63 -2.70 -2.05
CA PHE A 181 7.24 -2.34 -0.77
C PHE A 181 8.75 -2.53 -0.75
N LEU A 182 9.28 -3.55 -1.44
CA LEU A 182 10.73 -3.77 -1.57
C LEU A 182 11.38 -2.58 -2.29
N VAL A 183 10.82 -2.17 -3.44
CA VAL A 183 11.30 -1.02 -4.21
C VAL A 183 11.16 0.26 -3.38
N SER A 184 10.03 0.44 -2.68
CA SER A 184 9.82 1.59 -1.79
C SER A 184 10.86 1.65 -0.66
N SER A 185 11.18 0.52 -0.03
CA SER A 185 12.20 0.43 1.03
C SER A 185 13.59 0.85 0.54
N LEU A 186 13.94 0.52 -0.70
CA LEU A 186 15.21 0.91 -1.32
C LEU A 186 15.23 2.39 -1.72
N ILE A 187 14.11 2.92 -2.24
CA ILE A 187 14.04 4.28 -2.77
C ILE A 187 13.91 5.33 -1.66
N LEU A 188 13.03 5.12 -0.67
CA LEU A 188 12.75 6.11 0.38
C LEU A 188 13.98 6.68 1.11
N PRO A 189 14.94 5.87 1.62
CA PRO A 189 16.13 6.40 2.30
C PRO A 189 17.09 7.13 1.33
N ASN A 190 17.09 6.74 0.06
CA ASN A 190 17.88 7.41 -0.97
C ASN A 190 17.26 8.76 -1.36
N ILE A 191 15.94 8.88 -1.35
CA ILE A 191 15.26 10.17 -1.55
C ILE A 191 15.54 11.12 -0.39
N SER A 192 15.43 10.67 0.87
CA SER A 192 15.65 11.55 2.03
C SER A 192 17.08 12.08 2.11
N SER A 193 18.08 11.27 1.75
CA SER A 193 19.49 11.71 1.70
C SER A 193 19.77 12.69 0.56
N VAL A 194 19.06 12.59 -0.57
CA VAL A 194 19.13 13.57 -1.67
C VAL A 194 18.40 14.87 -1.31
N LEU A 195 17.24 14.80 -0.64
CA LEU A 195 16.50 15.99 -0.18
C LEU A 195 17.22 16.75 0.95
N ALA A 196 18.04 16.07 1.75
CA ALA A 196 18.81 16.68 2.83
C ALA A 196 20.03 17.47 2.32
N LYS A 197 20.46 17.25 1.06
CA LYS A 197 21.41 18.15 0.41
C LYS A 197 20.69 19.44 0.05
N PRO A 198 21.26 20.62 0.32
CA PRO A 198 20.64 21.88 -0.08
C PRO A 198 20.36 21.80 -1.58
N MET A 199 19.09 21.97 -1.96
CA MET A 199 18.70 22.13 -3.35
C MET A 199 19.25 23.47 -3.83
N GLY A 200 20.56 23.50 -4.11
CA GLY A 200 21.13 24.48 -5.01
C GLY A 200 20.51 24.31 -6.40
N ASP A 201 20.61 25.35 -7.22
CA ASP A 201 20.07 25.41 -8.58
C ASP A 201 20.09 24.05 -9.27
N ILE A 202 18.96 23.70 -9.90
CA ILE A 202 18.82 22.50 -10.75
C ILE A 202 19.86 22.60 -11.86
N SER A 203 21.07 22.17 -11.54
CA SER A 203 22.11 21.79 -12.46
C SER A 203 21.89 20.30 -12.66
N ILE A 204 21.49 19.95 -13.87
CA ILE A 204 21.41 18.56 -14.30
C ILE A 204 22.84 18.01 -14.16
N GLU A 205 23.13 17.32 -13.05
CA GLU A 205 24.51 16.87 -12.77
C GLU A 205 25.05 15.93 -13.85
N SER A 206 24.17 15.22 -14.58
CA SER A 206 24.52 14.65 -15.90
C SER A 206 23.28 14.08 -16.60
N THR A 207 23.02 14.50 -17.84
CA THR A 207 22.04 13.87 -18.74
C THR A 207 22.29 12.35 -18.90
N SER A 208 23.54 11.94 -18.72
CA SER A 208 24.03 10.55 -18.76
C SER A 208 23.37 9.65 -17.70
N SER A 209 23.23 10.14 -16.47
CA SER A 209 22.69 9.34 -15.34
C SER A 209 21.18 9.09 -15.50
N LEU A 210 20.46 10.10 -16.01
CA LEU A 210 19.03 9.99 -16.34
C LEU A 210 18.80 9.01 -17.50
N ILE A 211 19.62 9.06 -18.55
CA ILE A 211 19.56 8.13 -19.68
C ILE A 211 19.86 6.70 -19.22
N LEU A 212 20.85 6.52 -18.35
CA LEU A 212 21.21 5.20 -17.81
C LEU A 212 20.08 4.62 -16.94
N ALA A 213 19.46 5.44 -16.08
CA ALA A 213 18.30 5.03 -15.30
C ALA A 213 17.11 4.63 -16.18
N LEU A 214 16.85 5.39 -17.25
CA LEU A 214 15.78 5.10 -18.21
C LEU A 214 16.04 3.78 -18.95
N LEU A 215 17.27 3.55 -19.41
CA LEU A 215 17.69 2.33 -20.08
C LEU A 215 17.59 1.10 -19.17
N LEU A 216 17.97 1.25 -17.90
CA LEU A 216 17.89 0.16 -16.91
C LEU A 216 16.42 -0.21 -16.63
N PHE A 217 15.53 0.78 -16.55
CA PHE A 217 14.10 0.57 -16.39
C PHE A 217 13.48 -0.14 -17.61
N LEU A 218 13.83 0.28 -18.83
CA LEU A 218 13.44 -0.39 -20.08
C LEU A 218 13.97 -1.82 -20.16
N GLY A 219 15.22 -2.04 -19.76
CA GLY A 219 15.85 -3.36 -19.71
C GLY A 219 15.12 -4.32 -18.78
N LEU A 220 14.75 -3.86 -17.58
CA LEU A 220 13.94 -4.63 -16.63
C LEU A 220 12.56 -5.00 -17.19
N ILE A 221 11.90 -4.10 -17.91
CA ILE A 221 10.60 -4.38 -18.57
C ILE A 221 10.77 -5.45 -19.66
N VAL A 222 11.81 -5.35 -20.48
CA VAL A 222 12.09 -6.30 -21.56
C VAL A 222 12.48 -7.68 -21.01
N LEU A 223 13.35 -7.73 -20.01
CA LEU A 223 13.72 -8.97 -19.29
C LEU A 223 12.49 -9.60 -18.63
N GLY A 224 11.66 -8.80 -17.96
CA GLY A 224 10.39 -9.25 -17.40
C GLY A 224 9.48 -9.86 -18.46
N ARG A 225 9.39 -9.26 -19.65
CA ARG A 225 8.61 -9.77 -20.77
C ARG A 225 9.17 -11.08 -21.35
N ILE A 226 10.49 -11.20 -21.49
CA ILE A 226 11.17 -12.40 -22.01
C ILE A 226 11.01 -13.57 -21.03
N ILE A 227 11.20 -13.32 -19.73
CA ILE A 227 11.04 -14.35 -18.69
C ILE A 227 9.59 -14.79 -18.61
N ASN A 228 8.63 -13.87 -18.66
CA ASN A 228 7.20 -14.22 -18.72
C ASN A 228 6.87 -15.08 -19.94
N LYS A 229 7.48 -14.79 -21.11
CA LYS A 229 7.29 -15.58 -22.33
C LYS A 229 7.89 -17.00 -22.22
N LYS A 230 8.94 -17.20 -21.42
CA LYS A 230 9.56 -18.52 -21.20
C LYS A 230 8.91 -19.35 -20.08
N ILE A 231 8.28 -18.72 -19.10
CA ILE A 231 7.68 -19.39 -17.93
C ILE A 231 6.15 -19.57 -18.07
N SER A 232 5.52 -18.91 -19.06
CA SER A 232 4.07 -19.01 -19.29
C SER A 232 3.64 -20.42 -19.78
N TYR A 233 3.34 -21.30 -18.82
CA TYR A 233 2.53 -22.52 -18.99
C TYR A 233 1.03 -22.21 -19.28
N LEU A 234 0.74 -21.12 -19.99
CA LEU A 234 -0.61 -20.72 -20.40
C LEU A 234 -0.77 -20.67 -21.93
N ASN A 235 0.15 -21.29 -22.67
CA ASN A 235 0.00 -21.56 -24.09
C ASN A 235 0.34 -23.04 -24.40
N ASN A 236 -0.38 -23.92 -23.72
CA ASN A 236 -0.81 -25.23 -24.22
C ASN A 236 -2.16 -25.51 -23.57
#